data_AF-A0A5D2QN29-F1
#
_entry.id   AF-A0A5D2QN29-F1
#
_cell.length_a   1.000
_cell.length_b   1.000
_cell.length_c   1.000
_cell.angle_alpha   90.00
_cell.angle_beta   90.00
_cell.angle_gamma   90.00
#
_symmetry.space_group_name_H-M   'P 1'
#
loop_
_entity.id
_entity.type
_entity.pdbx_description
1 polymer ?
#
loop_
_entity_poly.entity_id
_entity_poly.type
_entity_poly.pdbx_seq_one_letter_code
_entity_poly.pdbx_strand_id
1 'polypeptide(L)'
;MTIPNQLYLVFVKIPLPIILSKLVENLCTSKSIGNHKFYLKALSTPEVIAAKDSTQLGTFIMKLGATNVKATLNVYNEMIKKSSSPQALKALNCYVEPYKYAVSSFEMVSSELIEDPQTVNYDVTVIGIEITNCEKELIDGKVQAP
;
A
#
# COMPACT_ATOMS: atom_id res chain seq x y z
N MET A 1 -10.79 -4.74 37.88
CA MET A 1 -11.04 -3.46 37.16
C MET A 1 -9.67 -2.88 36.87
N THR A 2 -9.14 -3.12 35.66
CA THR A 2 -7.80 -2.66 35.26
C THR A 2 -7.77 -2.58 33.73
N ILE A 3 -7.50 -1.37 33.22
CA ILE A 3 -7.22 -1.03 31.81
C ILE A 3 -5.99 -0.09 31.87
N PRO A 4 -5.10 -0.04 30.86
CA PRO A 4 -4.19 -1.09 30.42
C PRO A 4 -2.73 -0.62 30.40
N ASN A 5 -1.80 -1.57 30.21
CA ASN A 5 -0.40 -1.32 29.89
C ASN A 5 -0.27 -0.43 28.64
N GLN A 6 0.30 0.76 28.85
CA GLN A 6 0.76 1.66 27.82
C GLN A 6 2.01 1.04 27.17
N LEU A 7 1.84 0.38 26.02
CA LEU A 7 2.98 -0.06 25.21
C LEU A 7 3.72 1.20 24.75
N TYR A 8 4.89 1.44 25.34
CA TYR A 8 5.88 2.37 24.84
C TYR A 8 6.24 1.94 23.42
N LEU A 9 5.77 2.72 22.43
CA LEU A 9 6.28 2.68 21.07
C LEU A 9 7.77 3.04 21.16
N VAL A 10 8.63 2.03 21.12
CA VAL A 10 10.06 2.24 20.89
C VAL A 10 10.17 2.73 19.45
N PHE A 11 10.22 4.05 19.28
CA PHE A 11 10.65 4.68 18.04
C PHE A 11 12.12 4.29 17.85
N VAL A 12 12.36 3.19 17.14
CA VAL A 12 13.69 2.88 16.63
C VAL A 12 14.03 4.02 15.66
N LYS A 13 14.91 4.93 16.10
CA LYS A 13 15.53 5.92 15.22
C LYS A 13 16.47 5.17 14.28
N ILE A 14 15.91 4.62 13.21
CA ILE A 14 16.70 4.12 12.09
C ILE A 14 17.40 5.37 11.51
N PRO A 15 18.73 5.37 11.32
CA PRO A 15 19.41 6.48 10.70
C PRO A 15 18.84 6.64 9.29
N LEU A 16 18.13 7.74 9.04
CA LEU A 16 17.72 8.09 7.68
C LEU A 16 18.99 8.30 6.84
N PRO A 17 19.01 7.92 5.56
CA PRO A 17 20.09 8.30 4.66
C PRO A 17 20.32 9.81 4.75
N ILE A 18 21.58 10.21 4.88
CA ILE A 18 22.04 11.57 5.20
C ILE A 18 21.63 12.62 4.15
N ILE A 19 20.97 12.22 3.06
CA ILE A 19 20.41 13.10 2.04
C ILE A 19 18.96 12.69 1.81
N LEU A 20 18.06 13.12 2.69
CA LEU A 20 16.63 13.11 2.42
C LEU A 20 16.26 14.49 1.86
N SER A 21 15.54 14.55 0.74
CA SER A 21 15.04 15.85 0.26
C SER A 21 14.01 16.40 1.26
N LYS A 22 13.95 17.73 1.40
CA LYS A 22 12.96 18.40 2.27
C LYS A 22 11.52 18.00 1.95
N LEU A 23 11.27 17.64 0.69
CA LEU A 23 10.01 17.08 0.21
C LEU A 23 9.68 15.74 0.89
N VAL A 24 10.63 14.82 0.93
CA VAL A 24 10.46 13.52 1.58
C VAL A 24 10.27 13.69 3.09
N GLU A 25 11.02 14.59 3.74
CA GLU A 25 10.91 14.85 5.18
C GLU A 25 9.51 15.37 5.58
N ASN A 26 8.95 16.29 4.79
CA ASN A 26 7.60 16.81 5.00
C ASN A 26 6.53 15.73 4.84
N LEU A 27 6.70 14.79 3.91
CA LEU A 27 5.79 13.66 3.76
C LEU A 27 5.90 12.71 4.96
N CYS A 28 7.12 12.41 5.45
CA CYS A 28 7.35 11.46 6.55
C CYS A 28 6.66 11.87 7.84
N THR A 29 6.59 13.19 8.07
CA THR A 29 6.04 13.79 9.27
C THR A 29 4.52 13.96 9.21
N SER A 30 3.90 13.64 8.07
CA SER A 30 2.45 13.73 7.89
C SER A 30 1.73 12.60 8.64
N LYS A 31 0.65 12.96 9.35
CA LYS A 31 -0.14 12.00 10.15
C LYS A 31 -1.01 11.04 9.33
N SER A 32 -1.05 11.20 8.01
CA SER A 32 -1.91 10.45 7.09
C SER A 32 -1.28 9.17 6.53
N ILE A 33 -0.04 8.83 6.91
CA ILE A 33 0.62 7.61 6.43
C ILE A 33 0.14 6.39 7.23
N GLY A 34 -0.74 5.61 6.62
CA GLY A 34 -1.29 4.38 7.22
C GLY A 34 -0.29 3.20 7.28
N ASN A 35 0.65 3.10 6.33
CA ASN A 35 1.65 2.02 6.29
C ASN A 35 3.08 2.57 6.34
N HIS A 36 3.54 2.88 7.55
CA HIS A 36 4.84 3.51 7.78
C HIS A 36 6.02 2.65 7.28
N LYS A 37 5.92 1.31 7.34
CA LYS A 37 6.99 0.40 6.87
C LYS A 37 7.13 0.44 5.36
N PHE A 38 6.01 0.37 4.63
CA PHE A 38 6.02 0.49 3.17
C PHE A 38 6.55 1.86 2.75
N TYR A 39 6.07 2.90 3.42
CA TYR A 39 6.51 4.27 3.19
C TYR A 39 8.02 4.43 3.36
N LEU A 40 8.60 3.99 4.49
CA LEU A 40 10.05 4.03 4.70
C LEU A 40 10.83 3.23 3.65
N LYS A 41 10.31 2.06 3.24
CA LYS A 41 10.92 1.26 2.18
C LYS A 41 10.92 2.01 0.84
N ALA A 42 9.81 2.67 0.50
CA ALA A 42 9.70 3.49 -0.70
C ALA A 42 10.73 4.62 -0.70
N LEU A 43 10.86 5.31 0.43
CA LEU A 43 11.80 6.42 0.58
C LEU A 43 13.26 6.02 0.57
N SER A 44 13.56 4.75 0.77
CA SER A 44 14.92 4.23 0.75
C SER A 44 15.39 3.87 -0.66
N THR A 45 14.55 4.04 -1.69
CA THR A 45 14.92 3.77 -3.09
C THR A 45 15.69 4.95 -3.70
N PRO A 46 16.79 4.70 -4.45
CA PRO A 46 17.57 5.77 -5.07
C PRO A 46 16.75 6.73 -5.93
N GLU A 47 15.73 6.21 -6.62
CA GLU A 47 14.83 6.97 -7.49
C GLU A 47 13.99 7.98 -6.70
N VAL A 48 13.47 7.57 -5.54
CA VAL A 48 12.70 8.46 -4.65
C VAL A 48 13.61 9.51 -4.01
N ILE A 49 14.82 9.14 -3.62
CA ILE A 49 15.81 10.09 -3.07
C ILE A 49 16.21 11.14 -4.12
N ALA A 50 16.32 10.74 -5.38
CA ALA A 50 16.68 11.61 -6.50
C ALA A 50 15.50 12.45 -7.04
N ALA A 51 14.28 12.22 -6.56
CA ALA A 51 13.10 12.94 -7.04
C ALA A 51 13.23 14.45 -6.75
N LYS A 52 13.07 15.26 -7.80
CA LYS A 52 13.31 16.71 -7.72
C LYS A 52 12.07 17.52 -7.31
N ASP A 53 10.90 16.93 -7.48
CA ASP A 53 9.60 17.57 -7.23
C ASP A 53 8.55 16.53 -6.80
N SER A 54 7.40 17.02 -6.35
CA SER A 54 6.29 16.20 -5.87
C SER A 54 5.69 15.30 -6.95
N THR A 55 5.78 15.68 -8.22
CA THR A 55 5.27 14.89 -9.33
C THR A 55 6.12 13.67 -9.56
N GLN A 56 7.44 13.84 -9.69
CA GLN A 56 8.39 12.73 -9.82
C GLN A 56 8.27 11.78 -8.63
N LEU A 57 8.18 12.34 -7.42
CA LEU A 57 7.98 11.56 -6.20
C LEU A 57 6.67 10.77 -6.22
N GLY A 58 5.56 11.42 -6.60
CA GLY A 58 4.25 10.79 -6.75
C GLY A 58 4.29 9.65 -7.77
N THR A 59 4.82 9.89 -8.97
CA THR A 59 4.97 8.87 -10.02
C THR A 59 5.80 7.67 -9.54
N PHE A 60 6.91 7.88 -8.82
CA PHE A 60 7.70 6.77 -8.27
C PHE A 60 6.95 5.98 -7.21
N ILE A 61 6.24 6.65 -6.30
CA ILE A 61 5.44 6.00 -5.27
C ILE A 61 4.31 5.16 -5.90
N MET A 62 3.64 5.68 -6.93
CA MET A 62 2.57 4.95 -7.63
C MET A 62 3.10 3.70 -8.34
N LYS A 63 4.25 3.80 -9.04
CA LYS A 63 4.91 2.64 -9.67
C LYS A 63 5.34 1.57 -8.68
N LEU A 64 5.86 2.00 -7.51
CA LEU A 64 6.17 1.07 -6.43
C LEU A 64 4.91 0.42 -5.87
N GLY A 65 3.82 1.19 -5.73
CA GLY A 65 2.49 0.71 -5.38
C GLY A 65 2.01 -0.38 -6.33
N ALA A 66 2.03 -0.12 -7.65
CA ALA A 66 1.67 -1.09 -8.68
C ALA A 66 2.49 -2.40 -8.55
N THR A 67 3.80 -2.28 -8.37
CA THR A 67 4.69 -3.44 -8.20
C THR A 67 4.32 -4.26 -6.98
N ASN A 68 4.06 -3.62 -5.85
CA ASN A 68 3.67 -4.29 -4.61
C ASN A 68 2.30 -4.96 -4.73
N VAL A 69 1.30 -4.24 -5.25
CA VAL A 69 -0.06 -4.75 -5.47
C VAL A 69 -0.03 -5.95 -6.40
N LYS A 70 0.77 -5.91 -7.47
CA LYS A 70 0.97 -7.05 -8.38
C LYS A 70 1.61 -8.24 -7.69
N ALA A 71 2.61 -8.01 -6.84
CA ALA A 71 3.21 -9.07 -6.04
C ALA A 71 2.21 -9.71 -5.08
N THR A 72 1.39 -8.90 -4.39
CA THR A 72 0.33 -9.39 -3.50
C THR A 72 -0.73 -10.17 -4.25
N LEU A 73 -1.18 -9.69 -5.42
CA LEU A 73 -2.12 -10.41 -6.29
C LEU A 73 -1.58 -11.79 -6.68
N ASN A 74 -0.29 -11.89 -7.00
CA ASN A 74 0.34 -13.17 -7.29
C ASN A 74 0.30 -14.11 -6.07
N VAL A 75 0.53 -13.61 -4.85
CA VAL A 75 0.39 -14.42 -3.63
C VAL A 75 -1.03 -14.93 -3.46
N TYR A 76 -2.05 -14.07 -3.63
CA TYR A 76 -3.46 -14.50 -3.60
C TYR A 76 -3.75 -15.59 -4.65
N ASN A 77 -3.29 -15.41 -5.89
CA ASN A 77 -3.46 -16.41 -6.95
C ASN A 77 -2.82 -17.76 -6.59
N GLU A 78 -1.64 -17.75 -5.96
CA GLU A 78 -0.98 -18.97 -5.50
C GLU A 78 -1.70 -19.62 -4.30
N MET A 79 -2.25 -18.82 -3.38
CA MET A 79 -3.08 -19.34 -2.28
C MET A 79 -4.37 -19.98 -2.80
N ILE A 80 -5.01 -19.37 -3.81
CA ILE A 80 -6.23 -19.90 -4.46
C ILE A 80 -5.94 -21.26 -5.07
N LYS A 81 -4.85 -21.41 -5.84
CA LYS A 81 -4.46 -22.69 -6.45
C LYS A 81 -4.24 -23.81 -5.43
N LYS A 82 -3.77 -23.46 -4.22
CA LYS A 82 -3.47 -24.42 -3.15
C LYS A 82 -4.66 -24.71 -2.24
N SER A 83 -5.71 -23.89 -2.28
CA SER A 83 -6.87 -24.03 -1.41
C SER A 83 -7.90 -24.98 -1.98
N SER A 84 -8.37 -25.91 -1.15
CA SER A 84 -9.50 -26.79 -1.46
C SER A 84 -10.78 -26.45 -0.67
N SER A 85 -10.71 -25.49 0.26
CA SER A 85 -11.85 -25.08 1.07
C SER A 85 -12.72 -24.08 0.29
N PRO A 86 -14.01 -24.36 0.05
CA PRO A 86 -14.90 -23.43 -0.64
C PRO A 86 -14.98 -22.05 0.03
N GLN A 87 -14.94 -22.03 1.36
CA GLN A 87 -15.01 -20.80 2.14
C GLN A 87 -13.71 -19.98 2.01
N ALA A 88 -12.55 -20.66 2.04
CA ALA A 88 -11.27 -20.00 1.82
C ALA A 88 -11.15 -19.51 0.37
N LEU A 89 -11.65 -20.27 -0.61
CA LEU A 89 -11.69 -19.86 -2.01
C LEU A 89 -12.58 -18.62 -2.19
N LYS A 90 -13.75 -18.55 -1.57
CA LYS A 90 -14.60 -17.35 -1.58
C LYS A 90 -13.84 -16.14 -1.03
N ALA A 91 -13.19 -16.32 0.12
CA ALA A 91 -12.43 -15.26 0.77
C ALA A 91 -11.27 -14.73 -0.08
N LEU A 92 -10.45 -15.64 -0.62
CA LEU A 92 -9.30 -15.27 -1.46
C LEU A 92 -9.73 -14.65 -2.79
N ASN A 93 -10.80 -15.17 -3.43
CA ASN A 93 -11.26 -14.65 -4.71
C ASN A 93 -11.86 -13.24 -4.59
N CYS A 94 -12.39 -12.85 -3.43
CA CYS A 94 -12.88 -11.48 -3.21
C CYS A 94 -11.81 -10.44 -3.57
N TYR A 95 -10.55 -10.71 -3.23
CA TYR A 95 -9.43 -9.80 -3.43
C TYR A 95 -8.95 -9.69 -4.88
N VAL A 96 -9.23 -10.69 -5.74
CA VAL A 96 -8.59 -10.80 -7.05
C VAL A 96 -8.93 -9.61 -7.95
N GLU A 97 -10.21 -9.26 -8.09
CA GLU A 97 -10.62 -8.15 -8.96
C GLU A 97 -10.19 -6.77 -8.40
N PRO A 98 -10.39 -6.46 -7.10
CA PRO A 98 -9.85 -5.23 -6.51
C PRO A 98 -8.34 -5.08 -6.70
N TYR A 99 -7.55 -6.14 -6.56
CA TYR A 99 -6.11 -6.08 -6.81
C TYR A 99 -5.77 -5.89 -8.29
N LYS A 100 -6.49 -6.51 -9.23
CA LYS A 100 -6.30 -6.26 -10.68
C LYS A 100 -6.62 -4.81 -11.04
N TYR A 101 -7.71 -4.28 -10.51
CA TYR A 101 -8.08 -2.88 -10.65
C TYR A 101 -6.98 -1.99 -10.08
N ALA A 102 -6.52 -2.25 -8.85
CA ALA A 102 -5.45 -1.50 -8.22
C ALA A 102 -4.14 -1.48 -9.01
N VAL A 103 -3.71 -2.61 -9.61
CA VAL A 103 -2.53 -2.65 -10.48
C VAL A 103 -2.71 -1.69 -11.65
N SER A 104 -3.84 -1.80 -12.34
CA SER A 104 -4.14 -1.01 -13.54
C SER A 104 -4.22 0.48 -13.21
N SER A 105 -4.92 0.83 -12.12
CA SER A 105 -5.06 2.20 -11.66
C SER A 105 -3.73 2.80 -11.22
N PHE A 106 -2.90 2.10 -10.44
CA PHE A 106 -1.59 2.64 -10.04
C PHE A 106 -0.66 2.87 -11.23
N GLU A 107 -0.71 2.03 -12.27
CA GLU A 107 0.05 2.23 -13.50
C GLU A 107 -0.45 3.48 -14.26
N MET A 108 -1.76 3.65 -14.42
CA MET A 108 -2.39 4.77 -15.12
C MET A 108 -2.26 6.12 -14.37
N VAL A 109 -2.56 6.11 -13.07
CA VAL A 109 -2.41 7.25 -12.16
C VAL A 109 -0.98 7.78 -12.18
N SER A 110 0.03 6.92 -12.38
CA SER A 110 1.42 7.36 -12.46
C SER A 110 1.70 8.29 -13.64
N SER A 111 0.93 8.19 -14.74
CA SER A 111 0.97 9.11 -15.88
C SER A 111 0.04 10.32 -15.74
N GLU A 112 -1.13 10.15 -15.09
CA GLU A 112 -2.15 11.21 -14.97
C GLU A 112 -1.89 12.20 -13.84
N LEU A 113 -0.90 11.93 -12.98
CA LEU A 113 -0.55 12.75 -11.83
C LEU A 113 -0.22 14.22 -12.16
N ILE A 114 0.11 14.51 -13.43
CA ILE A 114 0.37 15.86 -13.93
C ILE A 114 -0.92 16.55 -14.39
N GLU A 115 -1.85 15.77 -14.94
CA GLU A 115 -3.04 16.27 -15.62
C GLU A 115 -4.18 16.52 -14.63
N ASP A 116 -4.42 15.58 -13.71
CA ASP A 116 -5.48 15.68 -12.70
C ASP A 116 -5.12 15.00 -11.36
N PRO A 117 -4.37 15.69 -10.49
CA PRO A 117 -4.01 15.18 -9.17
C PRO A 117 -5.20 14.90 -8.23
N GLN A 118 -6.37 15.51 -8.47
CA GLN A 118 -7.55 15.29 -7.62
C GLN A 118 -8.22 13.96 -7.93
N THR A 119 -8.37 13.65 -9.23
CA THR A 119 -8.86 12.33 -9.67
C THR A 119 -7.95 11.22 -9.18
N VAL A 120 -6.64 11.40 -9.27
CA VAL A 120 -5.65 10.47 -8.68
C VAL A 120 -5.91 10.20 -7.20
N ASN A 121 -6.16 11.23 -6.39
CA ASN A 121 -6.42 11.07 -4.97
C ASN A 121 -7.74 10.31 -4.70
N TYR A 122 -8.76 10.56 -5.52
CA TYR A 122 -10.02 9.83 -5.48
C TYR A 122 -9.81 8.35 -5.82
N ASP A 123 -9.10 8.03 -6.91
CA ASP A 123 -8.86 6.66 -7.36
C ASP A 123 -8.12 5.83 -6.31
N VAL A 124 -7.06 6.39 -5.72
CA VAL A 124 -6.32 5.70 -4.63
C VAL A 124 -7.20 5.46 -3.40
N THR A 125 -8.12 6.38 -3.10
CA THR A 125 -9.08 6.20 -2.00
C THR A 125 -10.07 5.08 -2.30
N VAL A 126 -10.63 5.05 -3.52
CA VAL A 126 -11.59 4.01 -3.95
C VAL A 126 -10.92 2.63 -3.94
N ILE A 127 -9.69 2.51 -4.44
CA ILE A 127 -8.92 1.26 -4.38
C ILE A 127 -8.79 0.73 -2.95
N GLY A 128 -8.47 1.62 -2.00
CA GLY A 128 -8.37 1.25 -0.59
C GLY A 128 -9.68 0.69 -0.03
N ILE A 129 -10.82 1.30 -0.39
CA ILE A 129 -12.15 0.86 0.03
C ILE A 129 -12.48 -0.52 -0.57
N GLU A 130 -12.29 -0.70 -1.88
CA GLU A 130 -12.55 -1.97 -2.58
C GLU A 130 -11.76 -3.14 -1.97
N ILE A 131 -10.48 -2.93 -1.63
CA ILE A 131 -9.66 -3.95 -0.96
C ILE A 131 -10.16 -4.22 0.48
N THR A 132 -10.53 -3.17 1.22
CA THR A 132 -10.99 -3.29 2.61
C THR A 132 -12.33 -4.04 2.71
N ASN A 133 -13.20 -3.90 1.71
CA ASN A 133 -14.49 -4.60 1.66
C ASN A 133 -14.35 -6.13 1.74
N CYS A 134 -13.19 -6.67 1.34
CA CYS A 134 -12.91 -8.11 1.39
C CYS A 134 -12.37 -8.61 2.74
N GLU A 135 -12.01 -7.74 3.68
CA GLU A 135 -11.41 -8.14 4.97
C GLU A 135 -12.34 -9.03 5.79
N LYS A 136 -13.64 -8.74 5.75
CA LYS A 136 -14.64 -9.57 6.42
C LYS A 136 -14.64 -11.01 5.91
N GLU A 137 -14.41 -11.22 4.62
CA GLU A 137 -14.40 -12.55 4.02
C GLU A 137 -13.19 -13.37 4.49
N LEU A 138 -12.03 -12.75 4.74
CA LEU A 138 -10.88 -13.44 5.36
C LEU A 138 -11.19 -13.93 6.77
N ILE A 139 -11.83 -13.07 7.57
CA ILE A 139 -12.22 -13.40 8.95
C ILE A 139 -13.21 -14.55 8.94
N ASP A 140 -14.28 -14.44 8.14
CA ASP A 140 -15.32 -15.46 8.05
C ASP A 140 -14.73 -16.78 7.52
N GLY A 141 -13.84 -16.72 6.52
CA GLY A 141 -13.15 -17.86 5.94
C GLY A 141 -12.00 -18.43 6.77
N LYS A 142 -11.64 -17.80 7.90
CA LYS A 142 -10.48 -18.15 8.74
C LYS A 142 -9.18 -18.26 7.93
N VAL A 143 -9.03 -17.40 6.92
CA VAL A 143 -7.84 -17.33 6.06
C VAL A 143 -6.93 -16.23 6.57
N GLN A 144 -5.66 -16.54 6.73
CA GLN A 144 -4.66 -15.52 7.07
C GLN A 144 -4.34 -14.68 5.82
N ALA A 145 -4.38 -13.35 5.96
CA ALA A 145 -3.92 -12.45 4.91
C ALA A 145 -2.41 -12.64 4.63
N PRO A 146 -1.95 -12.42 3.38
CA PRO A 146 -0.53 -12.41 3.02
C PRO A 146 0.34 -11.44 3.83
#